data_AF-A0A560KX31-F1
#
_entry.id   AF-A0A560KX31-F1
#
_cell.length_a   1.000
_cell.length_b   1.000
_cell.length_c   1.000
_cell.angle_alpha   90.00
_cell.angle_beta   90.00
_cell.angle_gamma   90.00
#
_symmetry.space_group_name_H-M   'P 1'
#
loop_
_entity.id
_entity.type
_entity.pdbx_description
1 polymer ?
#
loop_
_entity_poly.entity_id
_entity_poly.type
_entity_poly.pdbx_seq_one_letter_code
_entity_poly.pdbx_strand_id
1 'polypeptide(L)'
;MAIAEEDLPHFEYFLDPIAHGCVVATHATCPCCGRDRGFMYRGPIYCKEDIPYVCPWCIHSGEAERKWDASFNDAVSIPKGVPKQIIETVCNRTPGFESWQGNQWLFSETDAMVFVGEIDGAALLAEANDAKIAACRQALDEWHFPEDFNLAEITRGGQPAVYLFRDRQSGEYRAYADMT
;
A
#
# COMPACT_ATOMS: atom_id res chain seq x y z
N MET A 1 -29.84 14.05 7.16
CA MET A 1 -29.20 14.63 5.97
C MET A 1 -28.28 13.57 5.41
N ALA A 2 -28.56 13.07 4.20
CA ALA A 2 -27.61 12.22 3.50
C ALA A 2 -26.45 13.12 3.05
N ILE A 3 -25.28 12.90 3.63
CA ILE A 3 -24.06 13.56 3.20
C ILE A 3 -23.76 12.95 1.82
N ALA A 4 -23.61 13.79 0.80
CA ALA A 4 -23.16 13.31 -0.50
C ALA A 4 -21.84 12.55 -0.29
N GLU A 5 -21.75 11.31 -0.77
CA GLU A 5 -20.49 10.59 -0.88
C GLU A 5 -19.57 11.46 -1.76
N GLU A 6 -18.67 12.22 -1.15
CA GLU A 6 -17.50 12.69 -1.88
C GLU A 6 -16.76 11.43 -2.32
N ASP A 7 -16.61 11.26 -3.64
CA ASP A 7 -15.79 10.18 -4.19
C ASP A 7 -14.42 10.22 -3.50
N LEU A 8 -13.95 9.06 -3.04
CA LEU A 8 -12.63 8.94 -2.47
C LEU A 8 -11.57 9.40 -3.49
N PRO A 9 -10.49 10.06 -3.02
CA PRO A 9 -9.43 10.46 -3.93
C PRO A 9 -8.79 9.22 -4.54
N HIS A 10 -8.49 9.31 -5.84
CA HIS A 10 -7.73 8.28 -6.54
C HIS A 10 -6.25 8.37 -6.15
N PHE A 11 -5.69 7.27 -5.65
CA PHE A 11 -4.26 7.17 -5.36
C PHE A 11 -3.55 6.45 -6.51
N GLU A 12 -2.61 7.15 -7.13
CA GLU A 12 -1.93 6.69 -8.35
C GLU A 12 -1.15 5.38 -8.16
N TYR A 13 -0.63 5.14 -6.96
CA TYR A 13 0.18 3.97 -6.64
C TYR A 13 -0.49 2.99 -5.68
N PHE A 14 -1.75 3.19 -5.26
CA PHE A 14 -2.43 2.27 -4.35
C PHE A 14 -3.82 1.95 -4.87
N LEU A 15 -4.03 0.70 -5.29
CA LEU A 15 -5.36 0.24 -5.74
C LEU A 15 -6.26 -0.03 -4.54
N ASP A 16 -7.46 0.52 -4.58
CA ASP A 16 -8.56 0.27 -3.64
C ASP A 16 -8.14 0.22 -2.14
N PRO A 17 -7.80 1.37 -1.54
CA PRO A 17 -7.47 1.44 -0.11
C PRO A 17 -8.55 0.91 0.84
N ILE A 18 -9.81 0.81 0.40
CA ILE A 18 -10.89 0.22 1.21
C ILE A 18 -10.78 -1.30 1.20
N ALA A 19 -10.61 -1.93 0.02
CA ALA A 19 -10.49 -3.38 -0.09
C ALA A 19 -9.27 -3.96 0.66
N HIS A 20 -8.26 -3.11 0.92
CA HIS A 20 -7.08 -3.43 1.71
C HIS A 20 -7.13 -2.92 3.16
N GLY A 21 -8.28 -2.43 3.62
CA GLY A 21 -8.56 -2.13 5.03
C GLY A 21 -7.86 -0.90 5.60
N CYS A 22 -6.99 -0.22 4.84
CA CYS A 22 -6.28 0.97 5.33
C CYS A 22 -7.17 2.23 5.32
N VAL A 23 -8.24 2.26 4.51
CA VAL A 23 -9.31 3.26 4.57
C VAL A 23 -10.62 2.61 4.99
N VAL A 24 -11.25 3.14 6.04
CA VAL A 24 -12.49 2.61 6.61
C VAL A 24 -13.61 3.64 6.55
N ALA A 25 -14.84 3.16 6.31
CA ALA A 25 -16.04 3.97 6.43
C ALA A 25 -16.30 4.28 7.92
N THR A 26 -15.96 5.48 8.35
CA THR A 26 -16.13 5.95 9.73
C THR A 26 -16.35 7.44 9.71
N HIS A 27 -17.49 7.88 10.25
CA HIS A 27 -17.79 9.30 10.38
C HIS A 27 -16.99 9.91 11.54
N ALA A 28 -16.08 10.82 11.22
CA ALA A 28 -15.28 11.55 12.20
C ALA A 28 -14.81 12.90 11.66
N THR A 29 -14.40 13.79 12.55
CA THR A 29 -13.75 15.06 12.20
C THR A 29 -12.25 14.79 11.96
N CYS A 30 -11.73 15.12 10.78
CA CYS A 30 -10.33 14.91 10.46
C CYS A 30 -9.41 15.82 11.30
N PRO A 31 -8.43 15.28 12.06
CA PRO A 31 -7.52 16.11 12.86
C PRO A 31 -6.58 16.98 12.00
N CYS A 32 -6.42 16.66 10.71
CA CYS A 32 -5.62 17.45 9.79
C CYS A 32 -6.37 18.72 9.33
N CYS A 33 -7.48 18.57 8.62
CA CYS A 33 -8.21 19.67 8.00
C CYS A 33 -9.43 20.18 8.79
N GLY A 34 -9.82 19.52 9.89
CA GLY A 34 -10.96 19.90 10.71
C GLY A 34 -12.34 19.63 10.08
N ARG A 35 -12.41 18.96 8.92
CA ARG A 35 -13.66 18.64 8.24
C ARG A 35 -14.23 17.31 8.70
N ASP A 36 -15.56 17.22 8.79
CA ASP A 36 -16.26 15.96 8.98
C ASP A 36 -16.22 15.13 7.69
N ARG A 37 -15.78 13.88 7.80
CA ARG A 37 -15.62 12.94 6.68
C ARG A 37 -16.28 11.61 7.01
N GLY A 38 -16.83 10.96 5.99
CA GLY A 38 -17.39 9.60 6.11
C GLY A 38 -16.34 8.49 6.03
N PHE A 39 -15.10 8.82 5.63
CA PHE A 39 -14.00 7.87 5.49
C PHE A 39 -12.74 8.38 6.19
N MET A 40 -12.02 7.46 6.83
CA MET A 40 -10.76 7.72 7.52
C MET A 40 -9.72 6.67 7.16
N TYR A 41 -8.48 7.12 6.95
CA TYR A 41 -7.31 6.26 6.90
C TYR A 41 -6.87 5.89 8.32
N ARG A 42 -6.58 4.61 8.54
CA ARG A 42 -6.16 4.02 9.81
C ARG A 42 -4.92 3.13 9.70
N GLY A 43 -4.24 3.15 8.56
CA GLY A 43 -2.96 2.46 8.41
C GLY A 43 -1.80 3.20 9.09
N PRO A 44 -0.55 2.82 8.79
CA PRO A 44 0.64 3.45 9.36
C PRO A 44 0.69 4.96 9.11
N ILE A 45 0.97 5.74 10.17
CA ILE A 45 1.23 7.18 10.10
C ILE A 45 2.52 7.45 10.86
N TYR A 46 3.57 7.79 10.12
CA TYR A 46 4.88 8.10 10.70
C TYR A 46 5.02 9.60 10.84
N CYS A 47 4.82 10.11 12.05
CA CYS A 47 5.05 11.49 12.44
C CYS A 47 5.44 11.58 13.92
N LYS A 48 5.74 12.78 14.43
CA LYS A 48 6.09 12.96 15.85
C LYS A 48 4.87 12.90 16.76
N GLU A 49 3.72 13.29 16.22
CA GLU A 49 2.44 13.31 16.89
C GLU A 49 1.80 11.92 16.90
N ASP A 50 1.02 11.63 17.95
CA ASP A 50 0.17 10.44 18.00
C ASP A 50 -1.16 10.74 17.28
N ILE A 51 -1.21 10.41 15.99
CA ILE A 51 -2.37 10.63 15.12
C ILE A 51 -3.03 9.28 14.83
N PRO A 52 -4.22 8.99 15.38
CA PRO A 52 -4.86 7.68 15.22
C PRO A 52 -5.56 7.50 13.87
N TYR A 53 -5.84 8.60 13.16
CA TYR A 53 -6.45 8.59 11.83
C TYR A 53 -6.31 9.93 11.13
N VAL A 54 -6.40 9.91 9.81
CA VAL A 54 -6.47 11.12 8.96
C VAL A 54 -7.41 10.84 7.79
N CYS A 55 -8.08 11.85 7.23
CA CYS A 55 -8.93 11.59 6.07
C CYS A 55 -8.10 11.36 4.79
N PRO A 56 -8.55 10.48 3.88
CA PRO A 56 -7.82 10.18 2.64
C PRO A 56 -7.48 11.40 1.79
N TRP A 57 -8.35 12.43 1.80
CA TRP A 57 -8.12 13.68 1.07
C TRP A 57 -6.88 14.44 1.57
N CYS A 58 -6.60 14.43 2.87
CA CYS A 58 -5.41 15.10 3.43
C CYS A 58 -4.12 14.35 3.13
N ILE A 59 -4.18 13.03 2.94
CA ILE A 59 -3.07 12.24 2.40
C ILE A 59 -2.85 12.65 0.95
N HIS A 60 -3.89 12.52 0.11
CA HIS A 60 -3.80 12.79 -1.32
C HIS A 60 -3.30 14.21 -1.66
N SER A 61 -3.75 15.23 -0.92
CA SER A 61 -3.35 16.63 -1.12
C SER A 61 -1.99 16.99 -0.50
N GLY A 62 -1.40 16.08 0.29
CA GLY A 62 -0.20 16.34 1.09
C GLY A 62 -0.42 17.31 2.25
N GLU A 63 -1.67 17.60 2.65
CA GLU A 63 -1.93 18.43 3.83
C GLU A 63 -1.42 17.79 5.12
N ALA A 64 -1.54 16.45 5.23
CA ALA A 64 -1.04 15.71 6.39
C ALA A 64 0.49 15.83 6.51
N GLU A 65 1.21 15.67 5.40
CA GLU A 65 2.66 15.87 5.34
C GLU A 65 3.04 17.30 5.74
N ARG A 66 2.44 18.33 5.13
CA ARG A 66 2.76 19.73 5.48
C ARG A 66 2.46 20.09 6.92
N LYS A 67 1.46 19.46 7.54
CA LYS A 67 1.03 19.77 8.90
C LYS A 67 1.89 19.09 9.96
N TRP A 68 2.30 17.84 9.72
CA TRP A 68 2.90 16.98 10.74
C TRP A 68 4.26 16.38 10.34
N ASP A 69 4.79 16.75 9.17
CA ASP A 69 5.95 16.07 8.58
C ASP A 69 5.69 14.56 8.45
N ALA A 70 4.44 14.21 8.14
CA ALA A 70 3.98 12.83 8.11
C ALA A 70 4.40 12.10 6.83
N SER A 71 4.89 10.87 7.00
CA SER A 71 5.07 9.87 5.95
C SER A 71 4.16 8.67 6.21
N PHE A 72 3.81 7.93 5.16
CA PHE A 72 2.93 6.77 5.19
C PHE A 72 3.62 5.51 4.65
N ASN A 73 4.69 5.68 3.88
CA ASN A 73 5.44 4.60 3.26
C ASN A 73 6.94 4.84 3.30
N ASP A 74 7.71 3.76 3.47
CA ASP A 74 9.15 3.77 3.29
C ASP A 74 9.50 3.46 1.82
N ALA A 75 10.44 4.25 1.30
CA ALA A 75 11.01 4.05 -0.02
C ALA A 75 12.49 3.69 0.14
N VAL A 76 12.78 2.40 0.00
CA VAL A 76 14.14 1.85 0.05
C VAL A 76 14.58 1.39 -1.34
N SER A 77 15.90 1.35 -1.58
CA SER A 77 16.49 0.80 -2.82
C SER A 77 15.98 1.46 -4.12
N ILE A 78 15.76 2.77 -4.08
CA ILE A 78 15.18 3.53 -5.19
C ILE A 78 16.15 3.61 -6.38
N PRO A 79 15.73 3.17 -7.59
CA PRO A 79 16.54 3.33 -8.80
C PRO A 79 16.81 4.80 -9.13
N LYS A 80 17.99 5.08 -9.71
CA LYS A 80 18.42 6.46 -10.04
C LYS A 80 17.51 7.17 -11.04
N GLY A 81 16.78 6.42 -11.87
CA GLY A 81 15.88 6.96 -12.87
C GLY A 81 14.55 7.43 -12.31
N VAL A 82 14.21 7.12 -11.05
CA VAL A 82 12.95 7.51 -10.42
C VAL A 82 12.99 9.00 -10.02
N PRO A 83 12.08 9.84 -10.53
CA PRO A 83 12.01 11.25 -10.14
C PRO A 83 11.66 11.44 -8.66
N LYS A 84 12.26 12.46 -8.03
CA LYS A 84 12.00 12.81 -6.62
C LYS A 84 10.52 13.00 -6.32
N GLN A 85 9.76 13.60 -7.24
CA GLN A 85 8.33 13.82 -7.07
C GLN A 85 7.52 12.51 -6.98
N ILE A 86 7.95 11.43 -7.64
CA ILE A 86 7.30 10.12 -7.54
C ILE A 86 7.56 9.53 -6.15
N ILE A 87 8.81 9.63 -5.67
CA ILE A 87 9.19 9.21 -4.31
C ILE A 87 8.35 9.96 -3.27
N GLU A 88 8.27 11.30 -3.36
CA GLU A 88 7.45 12.12 -2.47
C GLU A 88 5.96 11.77 -2.55
N THR A 89 5.45 11.40 -3.73
CA THR A 89 4.05 11.00 -3.90
C THR A 89 3.76 9.66 -3.21
N VAL A 90 4.65 8.69 -3.33
CA VAL A 90 4.54 7.40 -2.64
C VAL A 90 4.66 7.57 -1.13
N CYS A 91 5.71 8.23 -0.65
CA CYS A 91 5.96 8.35 0.79
C CYS A 91 4.89 9.18 1.49
N ASN A 92 4.47 10.31 0.90
CA ASN A 92 3.76 11.35 1.64
C ASN A 92 2.31 11.54 1.18
N ARG A 93 1.93 10.99 0.02
CA ARG A 93 0.63 11.25 -0.61
C ARG A 93 -0.10 9.99 -1.05
N THR A 94 0.40 8.83 -0.65
CA THR A 94 -0.19 7.51 -0.90
C THR A 94 -0.43 6.83 0.45
N PRO A 95 -1.57 6.15 0.68
CA PRO A 95 -1.79 5.37 1.88
C PRO A 95 -0.70 4.32 2.07
N GLY A 96 -0.44 3.95 3.32
CA GLY A 96 0.33 2.75 3.64
C GLY A 96 -0.55 1.52 3.82
N PHE A 97 0.11 0.39 3.96
CA PHE A 97 -0.48 -0.89 4.35
C PHE A 97 0.29 -1.46 5.55
N GLU A 98 -0.39 -2.26 6.36
CA GLU A 98 0.23 -2.91 7.52
C GLU A 98 1.21 -3.99 7.08
N SER A 99 2.36 -4.09 7.77
CA SER A 99 3.37 -5.10 7.51
C SER A 99 4.15 -5.45 8.79
N TRP A 100 4.97 -6.49 8.76
CA TRP A 100 5.72 -6.98 9.91
C TRP A 100 7.02 -6.21 10.14
N GLN A 101 7.84 -6.02 9.10
CA GLN A 101 9.16 -5.37 9.22
C GLN A 101 9.21 -3.94 8.66
N GLY A 102 8.05 -3.33 8.41
CA GLY A 102 7.93 -2.04 7.71
C GLY A 102 7.60 -2.24 6.23
N ASN A 103 6.89 -1.29 5.62
CA ASN A 103 6.48 -1.45 4.23
C ASN A 103 7.66 -1.15 3.31
N GLN A 104 7.82 -1.93 2.23
CA GLN A 104 8.88 -1.72 1.25
C GLN A 104 8.24 -1.41 -0.09
N TRP A 105 8.17 -0.12 -0.43
CA TRP A 105 7.59 0.24 -1.72
C TRP A 105 8.50 -0.18 -2.88
N LEU A 106 7.95 -0.91 -3.86
CA LEU A 106 8.71 -1.38 -5.01
C LEU A 106 8.75 -0.34 -6.13
N PHE A 107 9.89 -0.29 -6.82
CA PHE A 107 10.15 0.63 -7.92
C PHE A 107 10.62 -0.13 -9.17
N SER A 108 10.23 0.36 -10.33
CA SER A 108 10.89 0.05 -11.60
C SER A 108 12.00 1.07 -11.87
N GLU A 109 12.72 0.94 -12.99
CA GLU A 109 13.88 1.79 -13.31
C GLU A 109 13.56 3.30 -13.34
N THR A 110 12.31 3.66 -13.62
CA THR A 110 11.91 5.06 -13.81
C THR A 110 10.66 5.46 -13.03
N ASP A 111 10.03 4.54 -12.29
CA ASP A 111 8.73 4.77 -11.66
C ASP A 111 8.56 4.00 -10.36
N ALA A 112 7.56 4.38 -9.57
CA ALA A 112 7.06 3.55 -8.49
C ALA A 112 6.06 2.54 -9.04
N MET A 113 6.09 1.32 -8.51
CA MET A 113 5.08 0.33 -8.84
C MET A 113 3.80 0.59 -8.05
N VAL A 114 2.68 0.20 -8.63
CA VAL A 114 1.36 0.33 -8.03
C VAL A 114 1.14 -0.86 -7.09
N PHE A 115 0.88 -0.60 -5.82
CA PHE A 115 0.44 -1.60 -4.85
C PHE A 115 -0.90 -2.18 -5.29
N VAL A 116 -0.89 -3.49 -5.57
CA VAL A 116 -2.06 -4.26 -6.00
C VAL A 116 -2.79 -4.82 -4.78
N GLY A 117 -2.05 -5.15 -3.72
CA GLY A 117 -2.63 -5.70 -2.52
C GLY A 117 -1.75 -6.72 -1.81
N GLU A 118 -2.13 -7.01 -0.57
CA GLU A 118 -1.71 -8.22 0.12
C GLU A 118 -2.46 -9.44 -0.46
N ILE A 119 -1.67 -10.47 -0.76
CA ILE A 119 -2.14 -11.68 -1.43
C ILE A 119 -2.88 -12.59 -0.46
N ASP A 120 -4.05 -13.06 -0.90
CA ASP A 120 -4.64 -14.31 -0.43
C ASP A 120 -4.28 -15.40 -1.44
N GLY A 121 -3.62 -16.45 -0.97
CA GLY A 121 -3.04 -17.49 -1.81
C GLY A 121 -4.08 -18.30 -2.57
N ALA A 122 -5.20 -18.61 -1.94
CA ALA A 122 -6.29 -19.34 -2.58
C ALA A 122 -6.94 -18.50 -3.69
N ALA A 123 -7.17 -17.21 -3.44
CA ALA A 123 -7.68 -16.28 -4.44
C ALA A 123 -6.69 -16.09 -5.61
N LEU A 124 -5.39 -15.97 -5.34
CA LEU A 124 -4.34 -15.85 -6.35
C LEU A 124 -4.34 -17.07 -7.29
N LEU A 125 -4.41 -18.28 -6.73
CA LEU A 125 -4.44 -19.51 -7.52
C LEU A 125 -5.74 -19.65 -8.33
N ALA A 126 -6.87 -19.20 -7.78
CA ALA A 126 -8.14 -19.18 -8.48
C ALA A 126 -8.16 -18.17 -9.65
N GLU A 127 -7.42 -17.06 -9.55
CA GLU A 127 -7.25 -16.11 -10.66
C GLU A 127 -6.46 -16.73 -11.83
N ALA A 128 -5.62 -17.74 -11.57
CA ALA A 128 -4.81 -18.44 -12.56
C ALA A 128 -3.94 -17.48 -13.42
N ASN A 129 -3.38 -16.45 -12.78
CA ASN A 129 -2.51 -15.48 -13.43
C ASN A 129 -1.03 -15.84 -13.21
N ASP A 130 -0.42 -16.46 -14.21
CA ASP A 130 0.96 -16.95 -14.14
C ASP A 130 1.97 -15.87 -13.75
N ALA A 131 1.80 -14.63 -14.21
CA ALA A 131 2.73 -13.54 -13.91
C ALA A 131 2.67 -13.12 -12.43
N LYS A 132 1.48 -13.07 -11.83
CA LYS A 132 1.32 -12.80 -10.40
C LYS A 132 1.86 -13.95 -9.56
N ILE A 133 1.58 -15.19 -9.97
CA ILE A 133 2.08 -16.40 -9.30
C ILE A 133 3.61 -16.42 -9.32
N ALA A 134 4.24 -16.16 -10.46
CA ALA A 134 5.68 -16.09 -10.59
C ALA A 134 6.30 -15.02 -9.69
N ALA A 135 5.71 -13.82 -9.65
CA ALA A 135 6.17 -12.74 -8.77
C ALA A 135 6.11 -13.14 -7.28
N CYS A 136 5.03 -13.79 -6.84
CA CYS A 136 4.89 -14.27 -5.46
C CYS A 136 5.88 -15.40 -5.14
N ARG A 137 6.16 -16.28 -6.11
CA ARG A 137 7.19 -17.33 -5.95
C ARG A 137 8.57 -16.74 -5.76
N GLN A 138 8.93 -15.77 -6.58
CA GLN A 138 10.21 -15.07 -6.45
C GLN A 138 10.36 -14.39 -5.08
N ALA A 139 9.30 -13.74 -4.60
CA ALA A 139 9.29 -13.11 -3.28
C ALA A 139 9.54 -14.10 -2.12
N LEU A 140 9.05 -15.34 -2.25
CA LEU A 140 9.25 -16.40 -1.26
C LEU A 140 10.65 -17.04 -1.36
N ASP A 141 11.22 -17.12 -2.56
CA ASP A 141 12.58 -17.61 -2.78
C ASP A 141 13.65 -16.73 -2.10
N GLU A 142 13.42 -15.42 -2.03
CA GLU A 142 14.25 -14.49 -1.25
C GLU A 142 14.32 -14.85 0.25
N TRP A 143 13.31 -15.56 0.75
CA TRP A 143 13.24 -16.13 2.11
C TRP A 143 13.53 -17.64 2.15
N HIS A 144 14.04 -18.21 1.06
CA HIS A 144 14.42 -19.62 0.92
C HIS A 144 13.28 -20.63 1.15
N PHE A 145 12.04 -20.26 0.83
CA PHE A 145 10.94 -21.21 0.81
C PHE A 145 11.14 -22.25 -0.31
N PRO A 146 10.72 -23.51 -0.11
CA PRO A 146 10.77 -24.53 -1.15
C PRO A 146 9.97 -24.13 -2.39
N GLU A 147 10.45 -24.51 -3.58
CA GLU A 147 9.74 -24.27 -4.86
C GLU A 147 8.32 -24.88 -4.86
N ASP A 148 8.13 -25.99 -4.15
CA ASP A 148 6.87 -26.71 -4.02
C ASP A 148 5.99 -26.24 -2.85
N PHE A 149 6.37 -25.15 -2.16
CA PHE A 149 5.54 -24.53 -1.12
C PHE A 149 4.12 -24.29 -1.63
N ASN A 150 3.09 -24.58 -0.85
CA ASN A 150 1.73 -24.41 -1.30
C ASN A 150 1.30 -22.94 -1.15
N LEU A 151 1.18 -22.18 -2.25
CA LEU A 151 0.76 -20.76 -2.19
C LEU A 151 -0.59 -20.58 -1.50
N ALA A 152 -1.48 -21.59 -1.52
CA ALA A 152 -2.78 -21.52 -0.86
C ALA A 152 -2.69 -21.33 0.67
N GLU A 153 -1.52 -21.56 1.27
CA GLU A 153 -1.27 -21.34 2.71
C GLU A 153 -1.03 -19.87 3.05
N ILE A 154 -0.80 -19.01 2.05
CA ILE A 154 -0.64 -17.56 2.25
C ILE A 154 -2.01 -16.95 2.54
N THR A 155 -2.10 -16.28 3.68
CA THR A 155 -3.30 -15.56 4.11
C THR A 155 -2.94 -14.13 4.47
N ARG A 156 -3.90 -13.22 4.37
CA ARG A 156 -3.70 -11.81 4.76
C ARG A 156 -3.43 -11.69 6.27
N GLY A 157 -2.44 -10.89 6.64
CA GLY A 157 -1.87 -10.82 7.98
C GLY A 157 -1.12 -12.08 8.40
N GLY A 158 -0.84 -12.99 7.45
CA GLY A 158 -0.18 -14.26 7.70
C GLY A 158 1.34 -14.17 7.82
N GLN A 159 1.97 -15.34 7.97
CA GLN A 159 3.41 -15.51 8.02
C GLN A 159 3.79 -16.73 7.17
N PRO A 160 4.23 -16.55 5.91
CA PRO A 160 4.57 -15.28 5.28
C PRO A 160 3.34 -14.44 4.87
N ALA A 161 3.46 -13.12 4.95
CA ALA A 161 2.63 -12.17 4.21
C ALA A 161 3.33 -11.86 2.87
N VAL A 162 2.56 -11.65 1.79
CA VAL A 162 3.10 -11.34 0.46
C VAL A 162 2.37 -10.15 -0.14
N TYR A 163 3.13 -9.14 -0.55
CA TYR A 163 2.62 -7.88 -1.08
C TYR A 163 2.93 -7.76 -2.56
N LEU A 164 1.89 -7.67 -3.39
CA LEU A 164 2.00 -7.62 -4.84
C LEU A 164 1.95 -6.19 -5.36
N PHE A 165 2.83 -5.90 -6.32
CA PHE A 165 2.93 -4.63 -7.02
C PHE A 165 2.90 -4.86 -8.52
N ARG A 166 2.45 -3.84 -9.26
CA ARG A 166 2.41 -3.85 -10.72
C ARG A 166 3.02 -2.57 -11.28
N ASP A 167 3.95 -2.70 -12.21
CA ASP A 167 4.44 -1.55 -12.96
C ASP A 167 3.34 -1.05 -13.89
N ARG A 168 3.04 0.24 -13.85
CA ARG A 168 1.94 0.82 -14.65
C ARG A 168 2.29 1.01 -16.13
N GLN A 169 3.56 1.00 -16.50
CA GLN A 169 4.03 1.21 -17.86
C GLN A 169 4.19 -0.13 -18.59
N SER A 170 4.92 -1.08 -18.00
CA SER A 170 5.17 -2.41 -18.58
C SER A 170 4.07 -3.42 -18.23
N GLY A 171 3.35 -3.20 -17.14
CA GLY A 171 2.38 -4.16 -16.60
C GLY A 171 3.02 -5.33 -15.82
N GLU A 172 4.35 -5.33 -15.66
CA GLU A 172 5.10 -6.35 -14.94
C GLU A 172 4.71 -6.42 -13.46
N TYR A 173 4.64 -7.63 -12.92
CA TYR A 173 4.36 -7.86 -11.50
C TYR A 173 5.65 -8.15 -10.74
N ARG A 174 5.76 -7.57 -9.55
CA ARG A 174 6.78 -7.89 -8.55
C ARG A 174 6.12 -7.99 -7.20
N ALA A 175 6.68 -8.80 -6.31
CA ALA A 175 6.21 -8.91 -4.94
C ALA A 175 7.40 -8.96 -3.99
N TYR A 176 7.14 -8.73 -2.71
CA TYR A 176 8.05 -9.08 -1.64
C TYR A 176 7.28 -9.83 -0.56
N ALA A 177 7.98 -10.70 0.18
CA ALA A 177 7.43 -11.42 1.32
C ALA A 177 7.95 -10.80 2.61
N ASP A 178 7.13 -10.87 3.66
CA ASP A 178 7.42 -10.31 4.97
C ASP A 178 6.97 -11.26 6.08
N MET A 179 7.77 -11.38 7.12
CA MET A 179 7.52 -12.27 8.26
C MET A 179 8.40 -11.88 9.47
N THR A 180 8.08 -12.41 10.64
CA THR A 180 8.81 -12.18 11.89
C THR A 180 9.89 -13.21 12.16
#